data_AF-A0A4P6XBZ5-F1
#
_entry.id   AF-A0A4P6XBZ5-F1
#
_cell.length_a   1.000
_cell.length_b   1.000
_cell.length_c   1.000
_cell.angle_alpha   90.00
_cell.angle_beta   90.00
_cell.angle_gamma   90.00
#
_symmetry.space_group_name_H-M   'P 1'
#
loop_
_entity.id
_entity.type
_entity.pdbx_description
1 polymer ?
#
loop_
_entity_poly.entity_id
_entity_poly.type
_entity_poly.pdbx_seq_one_letter_code
_entity_poly.pdbx_strand_id
1 'polypeptide(L)' 'MHMTAVLTAAEEGGFNAFNPETGTGSQGDTLEDAIANLREAVELYLEEFPMKVGAPPVVTSFEIPVHA' A
#
# COMPACT_ATOMS: atom_id res chain seq x y z
N MET A 1 4.69 -14.34 3.24
CA MET A 1 3.68 -13.45 3.86
C MET A 1 2.82 -12.85 2.77
N HIS A 2 1.57 -12.50 3.06
CA HIS A 2 0.68 -11.84 2.11
C HIS A 2 0.41 -10.44 2.65
N MET A 3 0.66 -9.42 1.82
CA MET A 3 0.59 -8.01 2.20
C MET A 3 -0.44 -7.30 1.33
N THR A 4 -1.13 -6.31 1.88
CA THR A 4 -2.12 -5.52 1.13
C THR A 4 -1.45 -4.32 0.45
N ALA A 5 -1.78 -4.06 -0.81
CA ALA A 5 -1.37 -2.82 -1.47
C ALA A 5 -2.61 -2.00 -1.82
N VAL A 6 -2.67 -0.76 -1.34
CA VAL A 6 -3.68 0.23 -1.73
C VAL A 6 -3.01 1.21 -2.67
N LEU A 7 -3.53 1.33 -3.89
CA LEU A 7 -3.00 2.24 -4.90
C LEU A 7 -3.99 3.35 -5.22
N THR A 8 -3.48 4.57 -5.27
CA THR A 8 -4.25 5.77 -5.65
C THR A 8 -3.50 6.51 -6.74
N ALA A 9 -4.19 6.92 -7.80
CA ALA A 9 -3.60 7.78 -8.83
C ALA A 9 -3.08 9.08 -8.18
N ALA A 10 -1.85 9.46 -8.51
CA ALA A 10 -1.26 10.70 -8.02
C ALA A 10 -1.67 11.88 -8.93
N GLU A 11 -1.76 13.09 -8.35
CA GLU A 11 -2.17 14.30 -9.10
C GLU A 11 -1.21 14.64 -10.25
N GLU A 12 0.08 14.34 -10.07
CA GLU A 12 1.14 14.59 -11.05
C GLU A 12 1.29 13.46 -12.09
N GLY A 13 0.45 12.42 -12.01
CA GLY A 13 0.57 11.19 -12.79
C GLY A 13 1.23 10.05 -12.01
N GLY A 14 1.07 8.82 -12.50
CA GLY A 14 1.52 7.62 -11.79
C GLY A 14 0.63 7.25 -10.59
N PHE A 15 1.20 6.53 -9.62
CA PHE A 15 0.49 5.95 -8.48
C PHE A 15 1.25 6.15 -7.17
N ASN A 16 0.52 6.54 -6.13
CA ASN A 16 0.94 6.35 -4.74
C ASN A 16 0.50 4.95 -4.29
N ALA A 17 1.39 4.21 -3.62
CA ALA A 17 1.12 2.89 -3.09
C ALA A 17 1.32 2.86 -1.56
N PHE A 18 0.42 2.17 -0.86
CA PHE A 18 0.41 2.11 0.60
C PHE A 18 0.16 0.68 1.10
N ASN A 19 0.91 0.25 2.11
CA ASN A 19 0.69 -0.99 2.84
C ASN A 19 0.11 -0.68 4.24
N PRO A 20 -1.14 -1.08 4.54
CA PRO A 20 -1.78 -0.78 5.83
C PRO A 20 -1.19 -1.58 6.99
N GLU A 21 -0.60 -2.75 6.75
CA GLU A 21 -0.05 -3.60 7.82
C GLU A 21 1.22 -2.99 8.45
N THR A 22 2.12 -2.43 7.64
CA THR A 22 3.37 -1.80 8.10
C THR A 22 3.27 -0.27 8.20
N GLY A 23 2.29 0.34 7.52
CA GLY A 23 2.21 1.79 7.35
C GLY A 23 3.21 2.34 6.32
N THR A 24 3.92 1.49 5.56
CA THR A 24 4.87 1.94 4.55
C THR A 24 4.15 2.47 3.32
N GLY A 25 4.69 3.54 2.73
CA GLY A 25 4.24 4.07 1.45
C GLY A 25 5.38 4.15 0.45
N SER A 26 5.04 4.11 -0.83
CA SER A 26 5.95 4.31 -1.96
C SER A 26 5.19 4.93 -3.13
N GLN A 27 5.87 5.18 -4.24
CA GLN A 27 5.29 5.75 -5.46
C GLN A 27 5.88 5.05 -6.69
N GLY A 28 5.20 5.13 -7.83
CA GLY A 28 5.74 4.66 -9.11
C GLY A 28 4.98 5.23 -10.30
N ASP A 29 5.65 5.32 -11.45
CA ASP A 29 5.10 5.89 -12.68
C ASP A 29 4.01 4.99 -13.30
N THR A 30 4.12 3.68 -13.07
CA THR A 30 3.14 2.66 -13.47
C THR A 30 2.59 1.90 -12.27
N LEU A 31 1.50 1.16 -12.48
CA LEU A 31 0.91 0.30 -11.45
C LEU A 31 1.94 -0.75 -10.98
N GLU A 32 2.65 -1.36 -11.93
CA GLU A 32 3.67 -2.36 -11.70
C GLU A 32 4.86 -1.80 -10.92
N ASP A 33 5.35 -0.61 -11.30
CA ASP A 33 6.46 0.05 -10.61
C ASP A 33 6.09 0.42 -9.17
N ALA A 34 4.89 0.96 -8.97
CA ALA A 34 4.41 1.32 -7.64
C ALA A 34 4.28 0.10 -6.72
N ILE A 35 3.82 -1.05 -7.23
CA ILE A 35 3.77 -2.31 -6.49
C ILE A 35 5.18 -2.83 -6.17
N ALA A 36 6.11 -2.77 -7.14
CA ALA A 36 7.49 -3.21 -6.94
C ALA A 36 8.19 -2.37 -5.86
N ASN A 37 8.09 -1.04 -5.97
CA ASN A 37 8.66 -0.11 -4.99
C ASN A 37 8.03 -0.27 -3.60
N LEU A 38 6.72 -0.55 -3.52
CA LEU A 38 6.06 -0.82 -2.24
C LEU A 38 6.57 -2.11 -1.62
N ARG A 39 6.78 -3.16 -2.42
CA ARG A 39 7.32 -4.44 -1.92
C ARG A 39 8.69 -4.23 -1.30
N GLU A 40 9.59 -3.53 -1.97
CA GLU A 40 10.94 -3.24 -1.44
C GLU A 40 10.87 -2.47 -0.12
N ALA A 41 10.03 -1.43 -0.06
CA ALA A 41 9.83 -0.65 1.17
C ALA A 41 9.30 -1.50 2.34
N VAL A 42 8.38 -2.42 2.08
CA VAL A 42 7.85 -3.36 3.09
C VAL A 42 8.94 -4.35 3.53
N GLU A 43 9.72 -4.90 2.59
CA GLU A 43 10.81 -5.83 2.91
C GLU A 43 11.84 -5.18 3.83
N LEU A 44 12.29 -3.96 3.50
CA LEU A 44 13.21 -3.19 4.34
C LEU A 44 12.64 -2.88 5.73
N TYR A 45 11.36 -2.51 5.81
CA TYR A 45 10.71 -2.29 7.10
C TYR A 45 10.70 -3.56 7.97
N LEU A 46 10.43 -4.72 7.38
CA LEU A 46 10.36 -6.00 8.10
C LEU A 46 11.73 -6.53 8.54
N GLU A 47 12.79 -6.18 7.82
CA GLU A 47 14.17 -6.46 8.23
C GLU A 47 14.52 -5.70 9.52
N GLU A 48 14.08 -4.45 9.66
CA GLU A 48 14.34 -3.63 10.84
C GLU A 48 13.35 -3.89 11.99
N PHE A 49 12.07 -4.11 11.66
CA PHE A 49 10.97 -4.30 12.60
C PHE A 49 10.19 -5.59 12.30
N PRO A 50 10.71 -6.77 12.71
CA PRO A 50 10.05 -8.04 12.44
C PRO A 50 8.64 -8.09 13.03
N MET A 51 7.65 -8.31 12.17
CA MET A 51 6.24 -8.42 12.56
C MET A 51 5.67 -9.80 12.23
N LYS A 52 4.66 -10.23 13.00
CA LYS A 52 3.84 -11.40 12.64
C LYS A 52 2.64 -10.91 11.84
N VAL A 53 2.60 -11.22 10.55
CA VAL A 53 1.43 -10.94 9.71
C VAL A 53 0.40 -12.06 9.91
N GLY A 54 -0.84 -11.66 10.18
CA GLY A 54 -1.96 -12.57 10.40
C GLY A 54 -2.54 -13.14 9.10
N ALA A 55 -3.79 -13.62 9.17
CA ALA A 55 -4.54 -13.96 7.96
C ALA A 55 -4.73 -12.71 7.08
N PRO A 56 -4.79 -12.85 5.75
CA PRO A 56 -5.07 -11.73 4.86
C PRO A 56 -6.36 -11.00 5.27
N PRO A 57 -6.35 -9.64 5.29
CA PRO A 57 -7.54 -8.89 5.61
C PRO A 57 -8.59 -9.03 4.50
N VAL A 58 -9.87 -8.80 4.85
CA VAL A 58 -10.92 -8.53 3.87
C VAL A 58 -10.85 -7.04 3.53
N VAL A 59 -10.49 -6.72 2.29
CA VAL A 59 -10.36 -5.34 1.81
C VAL A 59 -11.61 -4.95 1.03
N THR A 60 -12.22 -3.83 1.38
CA THR A 60 -13.41 -3.31 0.71
C THR A 60 -13.50 -1.79 0.87
N SER A 61 -14.27 -1.13 0.02
CA SER A 61 -14.58 0.30 0.10
C SER A 61 -16.05 0.50 0.48
N PHE A 62 -16.35 1.65 1.07
CA PHE A 62 -17.72 2.07 1.36
C PHE A 62 -17.88 3.56 1.05
N GLU A 63 -19.12 3.97 0.78
CA GLU A 63 -19.46 5.34 0.39
C GLU A 63 -19.91 6.14 1.62
N ILE A 64 -19.55 7.42 1.67
CA ILE A 64 -20.02 8.38 2.67
C ILE A 64 -20.73 9.55 1.97
N PRO A 65 -21.81 10.12 2.55
CA PRO A 65 -22.46 11.28 1.98
C PRO A 65 -21.50 12.47 1.93
N VAL A 66 -21.45 13.16 0.78
CA VAL A 66 -20.72 14.44 0.67
C VAL A 66 -21.61 15.53 1.28
N HIS A 67 -21.20 16.10 2.40
CA HIS A 67 -21.78 17.34 2.92
C HIS A 67 -21.08 18.52 2.25
N ALA A 68 -21.85 19.31 1.49
CA ALA A 68 -21.40 20.54 0.84
C ALA A 68 -21.27 21.69 1.85
#